data_AF-A0A1V6HXR8-F1
#
_entry.id   AF-A0A1V6HXR8-F1
#
_cell.length_a   1.000
_cell.length_b   1.000
_cell.length_c   1.000
_cell.angle_alpha   90.00
_cell.angle_beta   90.00
_cell.angle_gamma   90.00
#
_symmetry.space_group_name_H-M   'P 1'
#
loop_
_entity.id
_entity.type
_entity.pdbx_description
1 polymer ?
#
loop_
_entity_poly.entity_id
_entity_poly.type
_entity_poly.pdbx_seq_one_letter_code
_entity_poly.pdbx_strand_id
1 'polypeptide(L)'
;MLHRSLLFVLILGMAVGCASTSSSKAKVSTPGTLAMQSGEAYHRGLQQLKDSDYAKAFETLQAVARGPSYVRYTALARLRLADILFYQEQYDEAAEAYRGFIELNASDPNLHYAYFRMAESKVKSIASDFFLVPPSDRRDPRRVWTALRFLDDFVARYPDSPFIEQGLVLRSKMAQTVSSYEMEVARFYMTRKKPAGAVARINQLMTKVPSTFREEHVHVALIEALSAAKQDDELSKACTTYWDLFPNGKKHKQVSKSCSSVTTRSPDQAAGNAEGG
;
A
#
# COMPACT_ATOMS: atom_id res chain seq x y z
N MET A 1 -26.18 -60.71 -29.71
CA MET A 1 -27.07 -59.72 -30.35
C MET A 1 -28.38 -59.69 -29.59
N LEU A 2 -28.99 -58.49 -29.52
CA LEU A 2 -30.38 -58.20 -29.12
C LEU A 2 -30.69 -58.28 -27.62
N HIS A 3 -30.70 -57.12 -26.96
CA HIS A 3 -31.84 -56.58 -26.18
C HIS A 3 -31.41 -55.22 -25.55
N ARG A 4 -31.15 -54.24 -26.43
CA ARG A 4 -31.25 -52.80 -26.12
C ARG A 4 -32.39 -52.29 -27.00
N SER A 5 -33.21 -51.40 -26.45
CA SER A 5 -34.42 -50.80 -27.05
C SER A 5 -35.70 -51.62 -26.87
N LEU A 6 -36.41 -51.39 -25.76
CA LEU A 6 -37.86 -51.16 -25.78
C LEU A 6 -38.26 -50.49 -24.45
N LEU A 7 -39.33 -49.68 -24.48
CA LEU A 7 -39.90 -48.88 -23.38
C LEU A 7 -39.31 -47.48 -23.17
N PHE A 8 -39.17 -46.77 -24.29
CA PHE A 8 -39.63 -45.38 -24.39
C PHE A 8 -41.18 -45.40 -24.50
N VAL A 9 -41.84 -44.35 -24.02
CA VAL A 9 -43.31 -44.09 -24.02
C VAL A 9 -44.08 -44.73 -22.86
N LEU A 10 -44.37 -43.91 -21.84
CA LEU A 10 -45.71 -43.52 -21.39
C LEU A 10 -45.59 -43.01 -19.94
N ILE A 11 -45.72 -41.70 -19.73
CA ILE A 11 -46.43 -41.06 -18.61
C ILE A 11 -46.32 -39.54 -18.88
N LEU A 12 -47.30 -39.08 -19.66
CA LEU A 12 -47.65 -37.69 -19.84
C LEU A 12 -48.80 -37.40 -18.89
N GLY A 13 -48.64 -36.39 -18.04
CA GLY A 13 -49.72 -35.52 -17.59
C GLY A 13 -50.54 -35.96 -16.37
N MET A 14 -50.31 -35.27 -15.25
CA MET A 14 -51.28 -34.45 -14.50
C MET A 14 -51.06 -34.56 -12.98
N ALA A 15 -50.66 -33.45 -12.34
CA ALA A 15 -51.35 -32.90 -11.17
C ALA A 15 -50.68 -31.60 -10.67
N VAL A 16 -51.33 -30.48 -10.98
CA VAL A 16 -51.64 -29.36 -10.07
C VAL A 16 -50.48 -28.86 -9.17
N GLY A 17 -49.67 -27.96 -9.72
CA GLY A 17 -48.84 -27.06 -8.93
C GLY A 17 -49.69 -25.95 -8.31
N CYS A 18 -49.88 -26.01 -7.00
CA CYS A 18 -50.60 -25.02 -6.22
C CYS A 18 -49.81 -23.69 -6.19
N ALA A 19 -50.29 -22.69 -6.92
CA ALA A 19 -49.83 -21.32 -6.80
C ALA A 19 -50.32 -20.72 -5.47
N SER A 20 -49.46 -20.70 -4.46
CA SER A 20 -49.62 -19.88 -3.26
C SER A 20 -48.56 -18.78 -3.26
N THR A 21 -48.73 -17.84 -4.18
CA THR A 21 -48.02 -16.56 -4.16
C THR A 21 -48.58 -15.75 -2.98
N SER A 22 -47.93 -15.87 -1.82
CA SER A 22 -48.05 -14.87 -0.76
C SER A 22 -47.32 -13.62 -1.25
N SER A 23 -48.06 -12.77 -1.96
CA SER A 23 -47.66 -11.40 -2.26
C SER A 23 -47.58 -10.63 -0.95
N SER A 24 -46.42 -10.68 -0.29
CA SER A 24 -46.07 -9.65 0.68
C SER A 24 -46.07 -8.33 -0.09
N LYS A 25 -47.08 -7.49 0.18
CA LYS A 25 -47.13 -6.13 -0.33
C LYS A 25 -45.82 -5.45 0.09
N ALA A 26 -44.87 -5.34 -0.83
CA ALA A 26 -43.73 -4.45 -0.66
C ALA A 26 -44.33 -3.05 -0.48
N LYS A 27 -44.39 -2.59 0.77
CA LYS A 27 -44.69 -1.20 1.08
C LYS A 27 -43.72 -0.38 0.25
N VAL A 28 -44.23 0.42 -0.68
CA VAL A 28 -43.42 1.41 -1.39
C VAL A 28 -42.91 2.37 -0.32
N SER A 29 -41.69 2.15 0.13
CA SER A 29 -41.04 2.99 1.13
C SER A 29 -40.78 4.35 0.50
N THR A 30 -41.44 5.39 1.01
CA THR A 30 -41.09 6.77 0.66
C THR A 30 -39.64 7.06 1.10
N PRO A 31 -38.90 7.94 0.39
CA PRO A 31 -37.49 8.18 0.66
C PRO A 31 -37.14 8.46 2.14
N GLY A 32 -38.02 9.17 2.86
CA GLY A 32 -37.87 9.43 4.30
C GLY A 32 -37.97 8.18 5.18
N THR A 33 -38.93 7.29 4.91
CA THR A 33 -39.09 6.04 5.67
C THR A 33 -37.93 5.07 5.43
N LEU A 34 -37.41 5.03 4.21
CA LEU A 34 -36.25 4.22 3.86
C LEU A 34 -35.00 4.71 4.60
N ALA A 35 -34.76 6.02 4.63
CA ALA A 35 -33.62 6.59 5.36
C ALA A 35 -33.65 6.28 6.87
N MET A 36 -34.83 6.34 7.50
CA MET A 36 -35.00 5.98 8.91
C MET A 36 -34.73 4.49 9.16
N GLN A 37 -35.35 3.60 8.38
CA GLN A 37 -35.17 2.15 8.52
C GLN A 37 -33.70 1.74 8.27
N SER A 38 -33.06 2.32 7.25
CA SER A 38 -31.64 2.12 6.99
C SER A 38 -30.76 2.62 8.13
N GLY A 39 -31.15 3.72 8.80
CA GLY A 39 -30.45 4.25 9.97
C GLY A 39 -30.51 3.32 11.18
N GLU A 40 -31.70 2.86 11.55
CA GLU A 40 -31.89 1.91 12.67
C GLU A 40 -31.13 0.60 12.42
N ALA A 41 -31.24 0.04 11.21
CA ALA A 41 -30.52 -1.16 10.81
C ALA A 41 -29.00 -0.94 10.82
N TYR A 42 -28.54 0.22 10.34
CA TYR A 42 -27.12 0.58 10.38
C TYR A 42 -26.59 0.63 11.82
N HIS A 43 -27.28 1.34 12.72
CA HIS A 43 -26.88 1.44 14.12
C HIS A 43 -26.89 0.08 14.83
N ARG A 44 -27.86 -0.79 14.51
CA ARG A 44 -27.88 -2.17 15.00
C ARG A 44 -26.66 -2.96 14.50
N GLY A 45 -26.33 -2.85 13.22
CA GLY A 45 -25.14 -3.46 12.63
C GLY A 45 -23.85 -2.97 13.29
N LEU A 46 -23.77 -1.69 13.66
CA LEU A 46 -22.63 -1.15 14.40
C LEU A 46 -22.51 -1.72 15.81
N GLN A 47 -23.62 -1.93 16.52
CA GLN A 47 -23.57 -2.58 17.84
C GLN A 47 -23.08 -4.02 17.72
N GLN A 48 -23.62 -4.79 16.76
CA GLN A 48 -23.15 -6.16 16.49
C GLN A 48 -21.66 -6.20 16.14
N LEU A 49 -21.18 -5.22 15.35
CA LEU A 49 -19.76 -5.10 15.03
C LEU A 49 -18.90 -4.82 16.27
N LYS A 50 -19.38 -3.93 17.15
CA LYS A 50 -18.73 -3.59 18.42
C LYS A 50 -18.67 -4.80 19.37
N ASP A 51 -19.71 -5.63 19.36
CA ASP A 51 -19.79 -6.87 20.13
C ASP A 51 -18.98 -8.02 19.48
N SER A 52 -18.25 -7.74 18.38
CA SER A 52 -17.50 -8.71 17.58
C SER A 52 -18.34 -9.84 16.99
N ASP A 53 -19.67 -9.68 16.91
CA ASP A 53 -20.57 -10.58 16.19
C ASP A 53 -20.54 -10.26 14.69
N TYR A 54 -19.40 -10.57 14.06
CA TYR A 54 -19.12 -10.22 12.67
C TYR A 54 -20.12 -10.82 11.69
N ALA A 55 -20.63 -12.03 11.97
CA ALA A 55 -21.62 -12.69 11.12
C ALA A 55 -22.93 -11.90 11.08
N LYS A 56 -23.50 -11.57 12.25
CA LYS A 56 -24.74 -10.77 12.30
C LYS A 56 -24.53 -9.34 11.83
N ALA A 57 -23.39 -8.75 12.15
CA ALA A 57 -23.03 -7.41 11.69
C ALA A 57 -22.97 -7.37 10.17
N PHE A 58 -22.34 -8.37 9.54
CA PHE A 58 -22.25 -8.48 8.09
C PHE A 58 -23.63 -8.62 7.45
N GLU A 59 -24.48 -9.53 7.92
CA GLU A 59 -25.84 -9.69 7.39
C GLU A 59 -26.65 -8.38 7.48
N THR A 60 -26.62 -7.74 8.65
CA THR A 60 -27.38 -6.51 8.91
C THR A 60 -26.86 -5.36 8.04
N LEU A 61 -25.54 -5.13 8.00
CA LEU A 61 -24.94 -4.05 7.22
C LEU A 61 -25.03 -4.32 5.71
N GLN A 62 -24.97 -5.58 5.28
CA GLN A 62 -25.14 -5.94 3.87
C GLN A 62 -26.55 -5.62 3.38
N ALA A 63 -27.58 -5.83 4.21
CA ALA A 63 -28.94 -5.42 3.88
C ALA A 63 -29.03 -3.89 3.69
N VAL A 64 -28.36 -3.10 4.54
CA VAL A 64 -28.30 -1.64 4.40
C VAL A 64 -27.51 -1.20 3.16
N ALA A 65 -26.38 -1.86 2.88
CA ALA A 65 -25.49 -1.53 1.76
C ALA A 65 -26.09 -1.79 0.36
N ARG A 66 -27.13 -2.64 0.29
CA ARG A 66 -27.95 -2.88 -0.92
C ARG A 66 -28.96 -1.76 -1.20
N GLY A 67 -29.13 -0.83 -0.26
CA GLY A 67 -30.01 0.32 -0.43
C GLY A 67 -29.55 1.27 -1.56
N PRO A 68 -30.40 2.24 -1.93
CA PRO A 68 -30.03 3.25 -2.91
C PRO A 68 -28.84 4.11 -2.45
N SER A 69 -27.96 4.50 -3.38
CA SER A 69 -26.74 5.27 -3.07
C SER A 69 -27.02 6.68 -2.52
N TYR A 70 -28.20 7.27 -2.79
CA TYR A 70 -28.57 8.57 -2.23
C TYR A 70 -28.87 8.52 -0.72
N VAL A 71 -29.09 7.32 -0.17
CA VAL A 71 -29.29 7.15 1.27
C VAL A 71 -27.93 7.13 1.96
N ARG A 72 -27.67 8.10 2.84
CA ARG A 72 -26.39 8.26 3.56
C ARG A 72 -25.89 6.96 4.21
N TYR A 73 -26.77 6.18 4.82
CA TYR A 73 -26.40 4.94 5.52
C TYR A 73 -25.95 3.82 4.59
N THR A 74 -26.31 3.85 3.31
CA THR A 74 -25.86 2.86 2.32
C THR A 74 -24.35 2.92 2.14
N ALA A 75 -23.80 4.13 1.92
CA ALA A 75 -22.36 4.34 1.77
C ALA A 75 -21.61 3.96 3.05
N LEU A 76 -22.10 4.43 4.21
CA LEU A 76 -21.54 4.10 5.51
C LEU A 76 -21.56 2.58 5.78
N ALA A 77 -22.62 1.87 5.40
CA ALA A 77 -22.68 0.41 5.55
C ALA A 77 -21.64 -0.29 4.69
N ARG A 78 -21.41 0.14 3.45
CA ARG A 78 -20.34 -0.40 2.58
C ARG A 78 -18.97 -0.22 3.21
N LEU A 79 -18.71 0.94 3.81
CA LEU A 79 -17.47 1.18 4.55
C LEU A 79 -17.33 0.22 5.75
N ARG A 80 -18.41 0.00 6.51
CA ARG A 80 -18.39 -0.92 7.67
C ARG A 80 -18.28 -2.38 7.28
N LEU A 81 -18.73 -2.78 6.09
CA LEU A 81 -18.44 -4.12 5.55
C LEU A 81 -16.93 -4.33 5.31
N ALA A 82 -16.21 -3.30 4.84
CA ALA A 82 -14.75 -3.35 4.75
C ALA A 82 -14.09 -3.40 6.13
N ASP A 83 -14.66 -2.72 7.14
CA ASP A 83 -14.20 -2.82 8.53
C ASP A 83 -14.34 -4.24 9.08
N ILE A 84 -15.43 -4.94 8.79
CA ILE A 84 -15.61 -6.34 9.20
C ILE A 84 -14.49 -7.22 8.65
N LEU A 85 -14.20 -7.14 7.35
CA LEU A 85 -13.11 -7.89 6.73
C LEU A 85 -11.77 -7.60 7.43
N PHE A 86 -11.50 -6.33 7.71
CA PHE A 86 -10.28 -5.92 8.42
C PHE A 86 -10.17 -6.52 9.82
N TYR A 87 -11.27 -6.49 10.59
CA TYR A 87 -11.28 -7.05 11.95
C TYR A 87 -11.25 -8.59 11.98
N GLN A 88 -11.66 -9.23 10.89
CA GLN A 88 -11.47 -10.67 10.66
C GLN A 88 -10.07 -10.99 10.10
N GLU A 89 -9.17 -10.01 10.05
CA GLU A 89 -7.80 -10.14 9.54
C GLU A 89 -7.69 -10.55 8.06
N GLN A 90 -8.80 -10.41 7.31
CA GLN A 90 -8.85 -10.59 5.85
C GLN A 90 -8.36 -9.30 5.17
N TYR A 91 -7.09 -8.98 5.39
CA TYR A 91 -6.54 -7.67 5.07
C TYR A 91 -6.48 -7.38 3.56
N ASP A 92 -6.23 -8.38 2.73
CA ASP A 92 -6.18 -8.17 1.28
C ASP A 92 -7.57 -7.89 0.72
N GLU A 93 -8.59 -8.63 1.16
CA GLU A 93 -10.00 -8.40 0.84
C GLU A 93 -10.50 -7.07 1.40
N ALA A 94 -10.11 -6.72 2.63
CA ALA A 94 -10.44 -5.45 3.25
C ALA A 94 -9.91 -4.27 2.42
N ALA A 95 -8.65 -4.34 1.97
CA ALA A 95 -8.06 -3.30 1.14
C ALA A 95 -8.85 -3.08 -0.16
N GLU A 96 -9.30 -4.16 -0.82
CA GLU A 96 -10.13 -4.07 -2.02
C GLU A 96 -11.53 -3.50 -1.73
N ALA A 97 -12.11 -3.85 -0.59
CA ALA A 97 -13.41 -3.30 -0.17
C ALA A 97 -13.32 -1.79 0.14
N TYR A 98 -12.26 -1.32 0.80
CA TYR A 98 -12.03 0.12 0.99
C TYR A 98 -11.80 0.84 -0.35
N ARG A 99 -11.02 0.24 -1.28
CA ARG A 99 -10.83 0.78 -2.63
C ARG A 99 -12.16 0.96 -3.35
N GLY A 100 -13.04 -0.05 -3.31
CA GLY A 100 -14.37 0.03 -3.89
C GLY A 100 -15.23 1.13 -3.25
N PHE A 101 -15.14 1.32 -1.92
CA PHE A 101 -15.81 2.44 -1.26
C PHE A 101 -15.30 3.80 -1.76
N ILE A 102 -13.98 3.97 -1.90
CA ILE A 102 -13.35 5.19 -2.41
C ILE A 102 -13.83 5.51 -3.84
N GLU A 103 -13.83 4.50 -4.72
CA GLU A 103 -14.23 4.64 -6.12
C GLU A 103 -15.71 5.02 -6.27
N LEU A 104 -16.58 4.46 -5.43
CA LEU A 104 -18.02 4.67 -5.50
C LEU A 104 -18.50 5.94 -4.77
N ASN A 105 -17.70 6.51 -3.86
CA ASN A 105 -18.13 7.60 -2.98
C ASN A 105 -17.11 8.76 -2.93
N ALA A 106 -16.74 9.30 -4.09
CA ALA A 106 -15.69 10.32 -4.24
C ALA A 106 -15.89 11.64 -3.48
N SER A 107 -17.09 11.90 -2.92
CA SER A 107 -17.38 13.09 -2.11
C SER A 107 -17.76 12.76 -0.66
N ASP A 108 -17.51 11.53 -0.20
CA ASP A 108 -17.84 11.12 1.17
C ASP A 108 -16.87 11.74 2.20
N PRO A 109 -17.37 12.27 3.32
CA PRO A 109 -16.51 12.84 4.36
C PRO A 109 -15.58 11.81 5.02
N ASN A 110 -15.82 10.51 4.88
CA ASN A 110 -15.00 9.44 5.46
C ASN A 110 -13.91 8.92 4.52
N LEU A 111 -13.64 9.58 3.39
CA LEU A 111 -12.59 9.13 2.47
C LEU A 111 -11.23 9.06 3.16
N HIS A 112 -10.88 10.05 4.00
CA HIS A 112 -9.61 10.03 4.76
C HIS A 112 -9.44 8.74 5.58
N TYR A 113 -10.52 8.26 6.21
CA TYR A 113 -10.53 7.00 6.96
C TYR A 113 -10.36 5.79 6.02
N ALA A 114 -11.09 5.76 4.90
CA ALA A 114 -11.01 4.66 3.95
C ALA A 114 -9.61 4.54 3.30
N TYR A 115 -8.99 5.66 2.91
CA TYR A 115 -7.62 5.68 2.39
C TYR A 115 -6.62 5.18 3.42
N PHE A 116 -6.73 5.64 4.67
CA PHE A 116 -5.87 5.16 5.77
C PHE A 116 -6.03 3.66 5.98
N ARG A 117 -7.26 3.17 6.15
CA ARG A 117 -7.54 1.75 6.41
C ARG A 117 -7.16 0.85 5.23
N MET A 118 -7.31 1.32 3.99
CA MET A 118 -6.80 0.61 2.81
C MET A 118 -5.28 0.44 2.89
N ALA A 119 -4.55 1.52 3.21
CA ALA A 119 -3.10 1.49 3.35
C ALA A 119 -2.65 0.60 4.53
N GLU A 120 -3.30 0.76 5.68
CA GLU A 120 -3.05 -0.06 6.88
C GLU A 120 -3.30 -1.55 6.63
N SER A 121 -4.36 -1.89 5.90
CA SER A 121 -4.65 -3.27 5.51
C SER A 121 -3.48 -3.88 4.72
N LYS A 122 -2.93 -3.16 3.74
CA LYS A 122 -1.75 -3.64 2.98
C LYS A 122 -0.50 -3.78 3.85
N VAL A 123 -0.31 -2.93 4.86
CA VAL A 123 0.78 -3.11 5.82
C VAL A 123 0.57 -4.35 6.69
N LYS A 124 -0.64 -4.56 7.18
CA LYS A 124 -0.97 -5.69 8.05
C LYS A 124 -0.92 -7.02 7.31
N SER A 125 -1.30 -7.08 6.03
CA SER A 125 -1.17 -8.31 5.22
C SER A 125 0.29 -8.74 5.04
N ILE A 126 1.23 -7.80 5.05
CA ILE A 126 2.68 -8.11 5.06
C ILE A 126 3.10 -8.70 6.41
N ALA A 127 2.59 -8.15 7.52
CA ALA A 127 2.96 -8.56 8.87
C ALA A 127 2.36 -9.93 9.27
N SER A 128 1.10 -10.20 8.92
CA SER A 128 0.45 -11.51 9.16
C SER A 128 1.26 -12.64 8.52
N ASP A 129 1.74 -12.41 7.30
CA ASP A 129 2.56 -13.38 6.60
C ASP A 129 3.91 -13.54 7.31
N PHE A 130 4.54 -12.43 7.73
CA PHE A 130 5.85 -12.41 8.39
C PHE A 130 5.91 -13.27 9.65
N PHE A 131 4.84 -13.33 10.46
CA PHE A 131 4.82 -14.15 11.68
C PHE A 131 4.68 -15.66 11.42
N LEU A 132 4.12 -16.07 10.28
CA LEU A 132 3.84 -17.48 9.98
C LEU A 132 5.01 -18.23 9.33
N VAL A 133 6.11 -17.56 8.93
CA VAL A 133 7.27 -18.22 8.30
C VAL A 133 8.58 -17.53 8.71
N PRO A 134 9.59 -18.26 9.25
CA PRO A 134 10.91 -17.70 9.61
C PRO A 134 11.62 -17.12 8.37
N PRO A 135 12.64 -16.26 8.52
CA PRO A 135 12.99 -15.24 7.54
C PRO A 135 13.56 -15.87 6.26
N SER A 136 12.68 -16.22 5.32
CA SER A 136 13.04 -16.37 3.93
C SER A 136 13.22 -14.95 3.42
N ASP A 137 14.46 -14.55 3.23
CA ASP A 137 14.83 -13.41 2.41
C ASP A 137 13.83 -13.20 1.24
N ARG A 138 13.29 -11.99 1.07
CA ARG A 138 12.60 -11.58 -0.19
C ARG A 138 11.15 -12.07 -0.42
N ARG A 139 10.28 -12.11 0.59
CA ARG A 139 8.82 -12.13 0.37
C ARG A 139 8.37 -10.89 -0.39
N ASP A 140 8.24 -11.03 -1.71
CA ASP A 140 7.87 -10.04 -2.73
C ASP A 140 8.01 -8.55 -2.34
N PRO A 141 9.11 -7.86 -2.71
CA PRO A 141 9.27 -6.43 -2.43
C PRO A 141 8.15 -5.57 -3.01
N ARG A 142 7.44 -6.04 -4.05
CA ARG A 142 6.32 -5.31 -4.66
C ARG A 142 5.20 -5.03 -3.67
N ARG A 143 4.97 -5.92 -2.69
CA ARG A 143 3.96 -5.72 -1.66
C ARG A 143 4.33 -4.55 -0.74
N VAL A 144 5.59 -4.49 -0.31
CA VAL A 144 6.09 -3.38 0.53
C VAL A 144 6.05 -2.06 -0.24
N TRP A 145 6.49 -2.06 -1.51
CA TRP A 145 6.38 -0.90 -2.39
C TRP A 145 4.93 -0.43 -2.57
N THR A 146 3.99 -1.36 -2.70
CA THR A 146 2.55 -1.06 -2.84
C THR A 146 1.99 -0.44 -1.56
N ALA A 147 2.31 -1.00 -0.39
CA ALA A 147 1.91 -0.45 0.90
C ALA A 147 2.48 0.96 1.11
N LEU A 148 3.76 1.17 0.81
CA LEU A 148 4.39 2.50 0.86
C LEU A 148 3.66 3.51 -0.03
N ARG A 149 3.34 3.14 -1.28
CA ARG A 149 2.60 4.00 -2.21
C ARG A 149 1.21 4.39 -1.70
N PHE A 150 0.49 3.46 -1.06
CA PHE A 150 -0.81 3.77 -0.47
C PHE A 150 -0.71 4.71 0.73
N LEU A 151 0.35 4.56 1.53
CA LEU A 151 0.63 5.48 2.63
C LEU A 151 1.06 6.87 2.13
N ASP A 152 1.89 6.93 1.09
CA ASP A 152 2.25 8.19 0.41
C ASP A 152 0.99 8.92 -0.10
N ASP A 153 0.08 8.19 -0.75
CA ASP A 153 -1.17 8.75 -1.28
C ASP A 153 -2.10 9.24 -0.16
N PHE A 154 -2.24 8.48 0.93
CA PHE A 154 -3.00 8.92 2.12
C PHE A 154 -2.42 10.19 2.74
N VAL A 155 -1.11 10.23 3.00
CA VAL A 155 -0.42 11.37 3.63
C VAL A 155 -0.50 12.60 2.74
N ALA A 156 -0.35 12.45 1.42
CA ALA A 156 -0.43 13.57 0.49
C ALA A 156 -1.85 14.14 0.35
N ARG A 157 -2.88 13.29 0.38
CA ARG A 157 -4.28 13.71 0.21
C ARG A 157 -4.92 14.25 1.48
N TYR A 158 -4.59 13.67 2.64
CA TYR A 158 -5.29 13.96 3.90
C TYR A 158 -4.31 14.30 5.04
N PRO A 159 -3.52 15.38 4.91
CA PRO A 159 -2.57 15.81 5.95
C PRO A 159 -3.26 16.15 7.28
N ASP A 160 -4.51 16.59 7.27
CA ASP A 160 -5.26 16.97 8.46
C ASP A 160 -6.13 15.82 9.04
N SER A 161 -5.95 14.59 8.55
CA SER A 161 -6.70 13.43 9.02
C SER A 161 -6.36 13.12 10.49
N PRO A 162 -7.35 12.69 11.31
CA PRO A 162 -7.08 12.16 12.66
C PRO A 162 -6.10 10.97 12.68
N PHE A 163 -5.91 10.31 11.53
CA PHE A 163 -5.02 9.16 11.37
C PHE A 163 -3.63 9.54 10.82
N ILE A 164 -3.32 10.82 10.64
CA ILE A 164 -2.08 11.25 9.97
C ILE A 164 -0.83 10.76 10.69
N GLU A 165 -0.77 10.89 12.02
CA GLU A 165 0.37 10.44 12.83
C GLU A 165 0.63 8.93 12.68
N GLN A 166 -0.44 8.13 12.73
CA GLN A 166 -0.34 6.69 12.52
C GLN A 166 0.13 6.36 11.09
N GLY A 167 -0.43 7.07 10.10
CA GLY A 167 -0.02 6.94 8.70
C GLY A 167 1.46 7.25 8.47
N LEU A 168 1.98 8.33 9.08
CA LEU A 168 3.38 8.73 8.99
C LEU A 168 4.33 7.70 9.62
N VAL A 169 3.95 7.13 10.77
CA VAL A 169 4.72 6.05 11.42
C VAL A 169 4.78 4.81 10.52
N LEU A 170 3.65 4.36 10.00
CA LEU A 170 3.61 3.21 9.08
C LEU A 170 4.41 3.50 7.80
N ARG A 171 4.30 4.72 7.26
CA ARG A 171 5.02 5.17 6.07
C ARG A 171 6.53 5.12 6.28
N SER A 172 7.01 5.67 7.40
CA SER A 172 8.43 5.64 7.75
C SER A 172 8.94 4.21 7.88
N LYS A 173 8.17 3.33 8.53
CA LYS A 173 8.51 1.90 8.65
C LYS A 173 8.61 1.23 7.28
N MET A 174 7.64 1.45 6.38
CA MET A 174 7.68 0.86 5.04
C MET A 174 8.81 1.42 4.18
N ALA A 175 9.09 2.72 4.27
CA ALA A 175 10.21 3.37 3.60
C ALA A 175 11.55 2.77 4.05
N GLN A 176 11.73 2.54 5.36
CA GLN A 176 12.93 1.89 5.90
C GLN A 176 13.06 0.44 5.41
N THR A 177 11.97 -0.31 5.35
CA THR A 177 11.96 -1.69 4.82
C THR A 177 12.36 -1.70 3.34
N VAL A 178 11.83 -0.78 2.53
CA VAL A 178 12.19 -0.64 1.11
C VAL A 178 13.67 -0.26 0.97
N SER A 179 14.14 0.73 1.74
CA SER A 179 15.55 1.14 1.76
C SER A 179 16.47 -0.05 2.06
N SER A 180 16.20 -0.76 3.16
CA SER A 180 16.98 -1.94 3.55
C SER A 180 17.05 -3.00 2.44
N TYR A 181 15.93 -3.29 1.79
CA TYR A 181 15.87 -4.28 0.71
C TYR A 181 16.68 -3.83 -0.51
N GLU A 182 16.46 -2.61 -1.02
CA GLU A 182 17.18 -2.12 -2.20
C GLU A 182 18.67 -1.96 -1.93
N MET A 183 19.07 -1.60 -0.71
CA MET A 183 20.46 -1.56 -0.27
C MET A 183 21.11 -2.95 -0.24
N GLU A 184 20.37 -3.99 0.13
CA GLU A 184 20.84 -5.38 0.04
C GLU A 184 21.01 -5.82 -1.42
N VAL A 185 20.05 -5.50 -2.29
CA VAL A 185 20.15 -5.76 -3.73
C VAL A 185 21.35 -5.02 -4.34
N ALA A 186 21.56 -3.76 -4.01
CA ALA A 186 22.72 -2.99 -4.45
C ALA A 186 24.03 -3.64 -4.00
N ARG A 187 24.11 -4.08 -2.73
CA ARG A 187 25.27 -4.83 -2.21
C ARG A 187 25.49 -6.13 -2.99
N PHE A 188 24.43 -6.85 -3.34
CA PHE A 188 24.53 -8.05 -4.18
C PHE A 188 25.11 -7.76 -5.57
N TYR A 189 24.73 -6.64 -6.21
CA TYR A 189 25.35 -6.22 -7.47
C TYR A 189 26.84 -5.89 -7.31
N MET A 190 27.21 -5.24 -6.20
CA MET A 190 28.61 -4.93 -5.88
C MET A 190 29.46 -6.19 -5.70
N THR A 191 28.99 -7.20 -4.96
CA THR A 191 29.74 -8.45 -4.76
C THR A 191 29.92 -9.25 -6.05
N ARG A 192 29.01 -9.07 -7.03
CA ARG A 192 29.10 -9.67 -8.37
C ARG A 192 29.92 -8.85 -9.36
N LYS A 193 30.64 -7.82 -8.91
CA LYS A 193 31.44 -6.90 -9.75
C LYS A 193 30.59 -6.23 -10.84
N LYS A 194 29.33 -5.91 -10.53
CA LYS A 194 28.38 -5.22 -11.42
C LYS A 194 27.98 -3.85 -10.83
N PRO A 195 28.91 -2.91 -10.67
CA PRO A 195 28.67 -1.66 -9.93
C PRO A 195 27.63 -0.75 -10.59
N ALA A 196 27.54 -0.70 -11.93
CA ALA A 196 26.49 0.04 -12.63
C ALA A 196 25.06 -0.41 -12.24
N GLY A 197 24.88 -1.71 -11.96
CA GLY A 197 23.61 -2.23 -11.46
C GLY A 197 23.28 -1.75 -10.05
N ALA A 198 24.29 -1.62 -9.18
CA ALA A 198 24.11 -1.05 -7.85
C ALA A 198 23.76 0.45 -7.91
N VAL A 199 24.46 1.22 -8.76
CA VAL A 199 24.14 2.64 -9.00
C VAL A 199 22.69 2.80 -9.43
N ALA A 200 22.22 2.02 -10.41
CA ALA A 200 20.84 2.08 -10.89
C ALA A 200 19.82 1.80 -9.77
N ARG A 201 20.09 0.80 -8.92
CA ARG A 201 19.21 0.46 -7.79
C ARG A 201 19.14 1.58 -6.74
N ILE A 202 20.29 2.14 -6.37
CA ILE A 202 20.36 3.20 -5.36
C ILE A 202 19.72 4.49 -5.87
N ASN A 203 19.97 4.87 -7.13
CA ASN A 203 19.33 6.05 -7.73
C ASN A 203 17.80 5.88 -7.80
N GLN A 204 17.32 4.68 -8.17
CA GLN A 204 15.89 4.38 -8.15
C GLN A 204 15.31 4.48 -6.73
N LEU A 205 16.00 3.97 -5.72
CA LEU A 205 15.60 4.08 -4.32
C LEU A 205 15.48 5.55 -3.90
N MET A 206 16.50 6.37 -4.14
CA MET A 206 16.51 7.79 -3.78
C MET A 206 15.42 8.59 -4.49
N THR A 207 15.13 8.23 -5.75
CA THR A 207 14.07 8.88 -6.53
C THR A 207 12.68 8.54 -6.01
N LYS A 208 12.43 7.26 -5.71
CA LYS A 208 11.10 6.78 -5.33
C LYS A 208 10.79 6.90 -3.84
N VAL A 209 11.82 6.99 -2.99
CA VAL A 209 11.68 7.10 -1.53
C VAL A 209 12.51 8.28 -1.05
N PRO A 210 12.03 9.53 -1.18
CA PRO A 210 12.82 10.73 -0.89
C PRO A 210 13.34 10.83 0.55
N SER A 211 12.71 10.14 1.51
CA SER A 211 13.22 10.08 2.90
C SER A 211 14.61 9.46 3.00
N THR A 212 14.98 8.58 2.06
CA THR A 212 16.31 7.96 2.01
C THR A 212 17.43 8.97 1.75
N PHE A 213 17.11 10.17 1.27
CA PHE A 213 18.07 11.25 1.12
C PHE A 213 18.73 11.66 2.45
N ARG A 214 18.05 11.42 3.59
CA ARG A 214 18.58 11.68 4.93
C ARG A 214 19.42 10.52 5.49
N GLU A 215 19.54 9.42 4.76
CA GLU A 215 20.24 8.22 5.19
C GLU A 215 21.68 8.25 4.71
N GLU A 216 22.62 8.58 5.59
CA GLU A 216 24.06 8.67 5.27
C GLU A 216 24.57 7.41 4.53
N HIS A 217 24.16 6.22 4.98
CA HIS A 217 24.62 4.96 4.41
C HIS A 217 24.19 4.73 2.96
N VAL A 218 23.08 5.34 2.51
CA VAL A 218 22.60 5.26 1.12
C VAL A 218 23.54 6.07 0.21
N HIS A 219 23.90 7.28 0.63
CA HIS A 219 24.86 8.12 -0.09
C HIS A 219 26.26 7.51 -0.16
N VAL A 220 26.74 6.95 0.96
CA VAL A 220 28.04 6.26 1.00
C VAL A 220 28.06 5.11 0.01
N ALA A 221 27.01 4.29 -0.02
CA ALA A 221 26.93 3.18 -0.97
C ALA A 221 26.83 3.64 -2.43
N LEU A 222 26.16 4.76 -2.70
CA LEU A 222 26.12 5.36 -4.04
C LEU A 222 27.54 5.77 -4.49
N ILE A 223 28.27 6.47 -3.63
CA ILE A 223 29.66 6.90 -3.88
C ILE A 223 30.56 5.69 -4.16
N GLU A 224 30.46 4.63 -3.35
CA GLU A 224 31.23 3.40 -3.56
C GLU A 224 30.88 2.72 -4.88
N ALA A 225 29.60 2.66 -5.22
CA ALA A 225 29.14 2.07 -6.47
C ALA A 225 29.60 2.89 -7.69
N LEU A 226 29.54 4.23 -7.62
CA LEU A 226 30.01 5.14 -8.67
C LEU A 226 31.52 5.04 -8.88
N SER A 227 32.29 5.02 -7.79
CA SER A 227 33.75 4.81 -7.82
C SER A 227 34.12 3.48 -8.46
N ALA A 228 33.46 2.38 -8.07
CA ALA A 228 33.66 1.08 -8.68
C ALA A 228 33.22 1.02 -10.15
N ALA A 229 32.19 1.79 -10.54
CA ALA A 229 31.70 1.90 -11.91
C ALA A 229 32.57 2.82 -12.80
N LYS A 230 33.52 3.57 -12.22
CA LYS A 230 34.33 4.60 -12.91
C LYS A 230 33.48 5.69 -13.58
N GLN A 231 32.40 6.08 -12.91
CA GLN A 231 31.52 7.19 -13.32
C GLN A 231 31.98 8.47 -12.63
N ASP A 232 33.08 9.07 -13.13
CA ASP A 232 33.80 10.15 -12.44
C ASP A 232 32.95 11.43 -12.28
N ASP A 233 32.14 11.79 -13.28
CA ASP A 233 31.32 13.01 -13.25
C ASP A 233 30.21 12.92 -12.21
N GLU A 234 29.48 11.80 -12.18
CA GLU A 234 28.46 11.54 -11.17
C GLU A 234 29.08 11.34 -9.78
N LEU A 235 30.24 10.70 -9.70
CA LEU A 235 30.99 10.53 -8.45
C LEU A 235 31.35 11.88 -7.83
N SER A 236 31.89 12.82 -8.63
CA SER A 236 32.25 14.16 -8.17
C SER A 236 31.05 14.91 -7.56
N LYS A 237 29.89 14.83 -8.24
CA LYS A 237 28.63 15.42 -7.75
C LYS A 237 28.15 14.76 -6.46
N ALA A 238 28.19 13.43 -6.39
CA ALA A 238 27.75 12.67 -5.21
C ALA A 238 28.65 12.95 -4.00
N CYS A 239 29.98 13.06 -4.20
CA CYS A 239 30.93 13.43 -3.17
C CYS A 239 30.64 14.82 -2.61
N THR A 240 30.45 15.83 -3.48
CA THR A 240 30.10 17.20 -3.06
C THR A 240 28.81 17.22 -2.24
N THR A 241 27.76 16.57 -2.78
CA THR A 241 26.46 16.44 -2.11
C THR A 241 26.58 15.79 -0.72
N TYR A 242 27.40 14.76 -0.58
CA TYR A 242 27.60 14.10 0.71
C TYR A 242 28.22 15.03 1.76
N TRP A 243 29.21 15.85 1.39
CA TRP A 243 29.85 16.78 2.33
C TRP A 243 28.89 17.88 2.79
N ASP A 244 28.02 18.36 1.89
CA ASP A 244 27.00 19.36 2.21
C ASP A 244 25.93 18.80 3.16
N LEU A 245 25.49 17.56 2.93
CA LEU A 245 24.40 16.94 3.71
C LEU A 245 24.85 16.35 5.03
N PHE A 246 26.08 15.85 5.10
CA PHE A 246 26.61 15.13 6.26
C PHE A 246 27.91 15.75 6.76
N PRO A 247 27.93 17.02 7.19
CA PRO A 247 29.15 17.69 7.69
C PRO A 247 29.73 17.01 8.94
N ASN A 248 28.93 16.23 9.68
CA ASN A 248 29.35 15.43 10.84
C ASN A 248 29.11 13.92 10.62
N GLY A 249 29.16 13.46 9.36
CA GLY A 249 28.93 12.07 8.97
C GLY A 249 29.92 11.09 9.60
N LYS A 250 29.45 9.89 9.95
CA LYS A 250 30.29 8.84 10.56
C LYS A 250 31.21 8.16 9.54
N LYS A 251 30.95 8.35 8.25
CA LYS A 251 31.61 7.63 7.14
C LYS A 251 32.57 8.49 6.32
N HIS A 252 32.94 9.68 6.81
CA HIS A 252 33.87 10.61 6.14
C HIS A 252 35.15 9.94 5.61
N LYS A 253 35.83 9.13 6.43
CA LYS A 253 37.07 8.43 6.02
C LYS A 253 36.86 7.45 4.86
N GLN A 254 35.69 6.80 4.83
CA GLN A 254 35.33 5.86 3.78
C GLN A 254 35.02 6.62 2.49
N VAL A 255 34.28 7.73 2.59
CA VAL A 255 33.95 8.59 1.46
C VAL A 255 35.19 9.27 0.88
N SER A 256 36.08 9.82 1.72
CA SER A 256 37.31 10.48 1.26
C SER A 256 38.18 9.54 0.42
N LYS A 257 38.25 8.25 0.79
CA LYS A 257 38.97 7.23 0.02
C LYS A 257 38.32 6.97 -1.35
N SER A 258 37.00 6.90 -1.41
CA SER A 258 36.27 6.65 -2.67
C SER A 258 36.26 7.86 -3.60
N CYS A 259 36.30 9.07 -3.05
CA CYS A 259 36.31 10.34 -3.79
C CYS A 259 37.72 10.79 -4.23
N SER A 260 38.79 10.20 -3.71
CA SER A 260 40.16 10.66 -3.99
C SER A 260 40.55 10.62 -5.47
N SER A 261 39.88 9.77 -6.28
CA SER A 261 40.10 9.69 -7.73
C SER A 261 39.56 10.88 -8.51
N VAL A 262 38.59 11.62 -7.96
CA VAL A 262 37.92 12.76 -8.63
C VAL A 262 38.27 14.10 -8.00
N THR A 263 38.67 14.14 -6.73
CA THR A 263 39.08 15.37 -6.04
C THR A 263 40.36 16.00 -6.65
N THR A 264 41.19 15.22 -7.34
CA THR A 264 42.38 15.71 -8.07
C THR A 264 42.06 16.39 -9.40
N ARG A 265 40.79 16.38 -9.84
CA ARG A 265 40.30 17.02 -11.07
C ARG A 265 39.39 18.23 -10.81
N SER A 266 39.70 19.03 -9.78
CA SER A 266 39.11 20.39 -9.71
C SER A 266 40.03 21.37 -10.47
N PRO A 267 39.58 22.04 -11.55
CA PRO A 267 40.39 22.99 -12.31
C PRO A 267 40.66 24.34 -11.60
N ASP A 268 40.35 24.48 -10.31
CA ASP A 268 40.48 25.75 -9.57
C ASP A 268 41.84 25.98 -8.88
N GLN A 269 42.87 25.19 -9.20
CA GLN A 269 44.25 25.45 -8.76
C GLN A 269 45.21 25.89 -9.88
N ALA A 270 44.70 26.14 -11.09
CA ALA A 270 45.50 26.61 -12.23
C ALA A 270 45.57 28.15 -12.38
N ALA A 271 44.91 28.94 -11.53
CA ALA A 271 44.82 30.40 -11.68
C ALA A 271 45.51 31.22 -10.58
N GLY A 272 46.51 30.65 -9.89
CA GLY A 272 47.16 31.30 -8.74
C GLY A 272 48.62 31.74 -8.92
N ASN A 273 49.33 31.32 -9.98
CA ASN A 273 50.78 31.56 -10.09
C ASN A 273 51.23 32.00 -11.49
N ALA A 274 50.48 32.91 -12.10
CA ALA A 274 50.91 33.59 -13.31
C ALA A 274 50.47 35.06 -13.29
N GLU A 275 50.85 35.81 -12.25
CA GLU A 275 51.01 37.27 -12.31
C GLU A 275 51.70 37.74 -11.02
N GLY A 276 52.91 38.26 -11.17
CA GLY A 276 53.76 38.71 -10.06
C GLY A 276 55.20 38.90 -10.54
N GLY A 277 55.37 39.78 -11.51
CA GLY A 277 56.66 40.41 -11.83
C GLY A 277 57.03 41.47 -10.82
#